data_AF-A0A356KK10-F1
#
_entry.id   AF-A0A356KK10-F1
#
_cell.length_a   1.000
_cell.length_b   1.000
_cell.length_c   1.000
_cell.angle_alpha   90.00
_cell.angle_beta   90.00
_cell.angle_gamma   90.00
#
_symmetry.space_group_name_H-M   'P 1'
#
loop_
_entity.id
_entity.type
_entity.pdbx_description
1 polymer ?
#
loop_
_entity_poly.entity_id
_entity_poly.type
_entity_poly.pdbx_seq_one_letter_code
_entity_poly.pdbx_strand_id
1 'polypeptide(L)'
;GQRLEVLRRQNAVLLVGPGGLLDWVGKRRLLPLAEYLPAERALRALRRVLPFAGRFEPGPRPALLEVPSGAADRGVQVGVLICY
;
A
#
# COMPACT_ATOMS: atom_id res chain seq x y z
N GLY A 1 -11.93 15.76 -20.16
CA GLY A 1 -11.46 15.92 -18.77
C GLY A 1 -11.45 14.57 -18.11
N GLN A 2 -10.27 13.98 -17.92
CA GLN A 2 -10.16 12.63 -17.34
C GLN A 2 -10.51 12.70 -15.86
N ARG A 3 -11.61 12.03 -15.53
CA ARG A 3 -12.11 11.78 -14.19
C ARG A 3 -10.98 11.10 -13.42
N LEU A 4 -10.45 11.74 -12.38
CA LEU A 4 -9.59 11.08 -11.41
C LEU A 4 -10.40 9.93 -10.81
N GLU A 5 -10.26 8.73 -11.38
CA GLU A 5 -10.51 7.51 -10.63
C GLU A 5 -9.80 7.70 -9.30
N VAL A 6 -10.52 7.49 -8.21
CA VAL A 6 -9.95 7.51 -6.88
C VAL A 6 -8.88 6.41 -6.87
N LEU A 7 -7.64 6.80 -7.16
CA LEU A 7 -6.48 5.93 -7.06
C LEU A 7 -6.51 5.44 -5.61
N ARG A 8 -6.80 4.15 -5.42
CA ARG A 8 -6.85 3.53 -4.11
C ARG A 8 -5.58 3.90 -3.38
N ARG A 9 -5.70 4.65 -2.28
CA ARG A 9 -4.53 5.17 -1.57
C ARG A 9 -3.95 4.02 -0.76
N GLN A 10 -2.78 3.53 -1.12
CA GLN A 10 -2.12 2.44 -0.41
C GLN A 10 -0.81 2.93 0.21
N ASN A 11 -0.48 2.39 1.38
CA ASN A 11 0.87 2.42 1.91
C ASN A 11 1.62 1.26 1.25
N ALA A 12 2.68 1.52 0.51
CA ALA A 12 3.33 0.52 -0.33
C ALA A 12 4.85 0.72 -0.38
N VAL A 13 5.56 -0.38 -0.62
CA VAL A 13 6.97 -0.36 -1.03
C VAL A 13 7.02 -0.59 -2.53
N LEU A 14 7.83 0.22 -3.21
CA LEU A 14 8.02 0.17 -4.66
C LEU A 14 9.45 -0.30 -4.96
N LEU A 15 9.59 -1.20 -5.94
CA LEU A 15 10.86 -1.53 -6.55
C LEU A 15 10.97 -0.80 -7.88
N VAL A 16 11.95 0.09 -7.99
CA VAL A 16 12.16 0.93 -9.18
C VAL A 16 13.53 0.63 -9.78
N GLY A 17 13.59 0.44 -11.08
CA GLY A 17 14.81 0.27 -11.85
C GLY A 17 15.02 1.39 -12.89
N PRO A 18 16.06 1.28 -13.73
CA PRO A 18 16.39 2.31 -14.71
C PRO A 18 15.26 2.63 -15.71
N GLY A 19 14.39 1.66 -16.00
CA GLY A 19 13.23 1.81 -16.90
C GLY A 19 11.91 2.18 -16.21
N GLY A 20 11.90 2.38 -14.89
CA GLY A 20 10.71 2.71 -14.11
C GLY A 20 10.33 1.64 -13.08
N LEU A 21 9.03 1.59 -12.73
CA LEU A 21 8.50 0.67 -11.73
C LEU A 21 8.64 -0.78 -12.21
N LEU A 22 9.34 -1.60 -11.42
CA LEU A 22 9.52 -3.02 -11.70
C LEU A 22 8.49 -3.87 -10.95
N ASP A 23 8.27 -3.56 -9.67
CA ASP A 23 7.34 -4.30 -8.81
C ASP A 23 6.90 -3.43 -7.61
N TRP A 24 5.87 -3.88 -6.88
CA TRP A 24 5.42 -3.22 -5.67
C TRP A 24 4.65 -4.16 -4.72
N VAL A 25 4.70 -3.85 -3.43
CA VAL A 25 3.92 -4.55 -2.40
C VAL A 25 3.18 -3.54 -1.53
N GLY A 26 1.86 -3.70 -1.44
CA GLY A 26 1.00 -2.89 -0.57
C GLY A 26 0.88 -3.45 0.85
N LYS A 27 0.87 -2.56 1.84
CA LYS A 27 0.67 -2.87 3.27
C LYS A 27 -0.71 -3.46 3.50
N ARG A 28 -0.77 -4.65 4.09
CA ARG A 28 -2.03 -5.39 4.29
C ARG A 28 -2.71 -5.10 5.62
N ARG A 29 -1.93 -5.05 6.70
CA ARG A 29 -2.44 -4.74 8.03
C ARG A 29 -2.32 -3.25 8.21
N LEU A 30 -3.44 -2.56 8.27
CA LEU A 30 -3.46 -1.12 8.49
C LEU A 30 -3.70 -0.83 9.96
N LEU A 31 -3.07 0.22 10.48
CA LEU A 31 -3.28 0.73 11.82
C LEU A 31 -4.65 1.43 11.88
N PRO A 32 -5.63 0.90 12.64
CA PRO A 32 -6.93 1.53 12.78
C PRO A 32 -6.80 2.92 13.38
N LEU A 33 -7.71 3.83 13.04
CA LEU A 33 -7.80 5.21 13.53
C LEU A 33 -6.66 6.14 13.11
N ALA A 34 -5.54 5.60 12.61
CA ALA A 34 -4.44 6.36 12.03
C ALA A 34 -4.41 6.23 10.50
N GLU A 35 -4.47 5.01 9.95
CA GLU A 35 -4.41 4.78 8.50
C GLU A 35 -5.80 4.71 7.86
N TYR A 36 -6.83 4.35 8.62
CA TYR A 36 -8.22 4.33 8.18
C TYR A 36 -9.19 4.51 9.36
N LEU A 37 -10.44 4.88 9.08
CA LEU A 37 -11.51 4.87 10.07
C LEU A 37 -12.39 3.62 9.89
N PRO A 38 -12.46 2.73 10.90
CA PRO A 38 -13.37 1.59 10.89
C PRO A 38 -14.82 2.07 10.77
N ALA A 39 -15.61 1.38 9.94
CA ALA A 39 -17.04 1.65 9.77
C ALA A 39 -17.38 3.13 9.50
N GLU A 40 -16.51 3.88 8.81
CA GLU A 40 -16.69 5.34 8.59
C GLU A 40 -18.06 5.70 7.98
N ARG A 41 -18.63 4.80 7.16
CA ARG A 41 -19.97 4.98 6.57
C ARG A 41 -21.08 4.98 7.62
N ALA A 42 -20.97 4.13 8.64
CA ALA A 42 -21.94 4.04 9.73
C ALA A 42 -21.67 5.09 10.81
N LEU A 43 -20.39 5.37 11.10
CA LEU A 43 -19.95 6.29 12.15
C LEU A 43 -19.45 7.61 11.55
N ARG A 44 -20.33 8.37 10.90
CA ARG A 44 -19.95 9.63 10.22
C ARG A 44 -19.30 10.67 11.15
N ALA A 45 -19.61 10.62 12.44
CA ALA A 45 -19.00 11.50 13.45
C ALA A 45 -17.52 11.18 13.71
N LEU A 46 -17.07 9.94 13.45
CA LEU A 46 -15.69 9.50 13.73
C LEU A 46 -14.66 10.36 13.01
N ARG A 47 -14.98 10.78 11.78
CA ARG A 47 -14.13 11.67 10.97
C ARG A 47 -13.99 13.08 11.55
N ARG A 48 -14.97 13.56 12.30
CA ARG A 48 -14.88 14.86 12.99
C ARG A 48 -13.99 14.79 14.22
N VAL A 49 -14.03 13.66 14.94
CA VAL A 49 -13.17 13.42 16.12
C VAL A 49 -11.73 13.14 15.70
N LEU A 50 -11.55 12.41 14.61
CA LEU A 50 -10.24 12.00 14.06
C LEU A 50 -10.06 12.54 12.64
N PRO A 51 -9.92 13.87 12.45
CA PRO A 51 -9.81 14.47 11.12
C PRO A 51 -8.53 14.04 10.40
N PHE A 52 -7.49 13.69 11.15
CA PHE A 52 -6.17 13.33 10.63
C PHE A 52 -6.03 11.87 10.21
N ALA A 53 -7.03 11.02 10.49
CA ALA A 53 -6.96 9.62 10.08
C ALA A 53 -6.86 9.49 8.55
N GLY A 54 -6.12 8.50 8.08
CA GLY A 54 -6.00 8.23 6.65
C GLY A 54 -7.30 7.75 6.00
N ARG A 55 -7.19 7.51 4.69
CA ARG A 55 -8.14 6.76 3.87
C ARG A 55 -7.37 5.70 3.08
N PHE A 56 -6.46 4.99 3.76
CA PHE A 56 -5.68 3.96 3.12
C PHE A 56 -6.52 2.70 2.91
N GLU A 57 -6.27 2.00 1.81
CA GLU A 57 -6.80 0.68 1.54
C GLU A 57 -5.72 -0.39 1.77
N PRO A 58 -6.09 -1.58 2.28
CA PRO A 58 -5.17 -2.70 2.38
C PRO A 58 -4.61 -3.09 1.01
N GLY A 59 -3.35 -3.54 0.99
CA GLY A 59 -2.75 -4.22 -0.15
C GLY A 59 -3.54 -5.49 -0.53
N PRO A 60 -3.65 -5.81 -1.83
CA PRO A 60 -4.58 -6.83 -2.32
C PRO A 60 -4.17 -8.27 -1.97
N ARG A 61 -2.85 -8.53 -1.86
CA ARG A 61 -2.32 -9.88 -1.60
C ARG A 61 -0.96 -9.81 -0.90
N PRO A 62 -0.57 -10.83 -0.13
CA PRO A 62 0.82 -10.99 0.25
C PRO A 62 1.65 -11.28 -1.00
N ALA A 63 2.80 -10.62 -1.10
CA ALA A 63 3.71 -10.74 -2.23
C ALA A 63 5.15 -10.52 -1.74
N LEU A 64 6.10 -11.15 -2.42
CA LEU A 64 7.52 -10.88 -2.30
C LEU A 64 7.90 -9.96 -3.45
N LEU A 65 8.85 -9.06 -3.23
CA LEU A 65 9.46 -8.30 -4.32
C LEU A 65 10.48 -9.19 -5.03
N GLU A 66 10.42 -9.25 -6.35
CA GLU A 66 11.44 -9.92 -7.15
C GLU A 66 12.48 -8.91 -7.64
N VAL A 67 13.67 -8.96 -7.04
CA VAL A 67 14.78 -8.08 -7.41
C VAL A 67 15.62 -8.76 -8.49
N PRO A 68 15.72 -8.19 -9.70
CA PRO A 68 16.58 -8.75 -10.73
C PRO A 68 18.02 -8.80 -10.25
N SER A 69 18.65 -9.97 -10.33
CA SER A 69 20.09 -10.12 -10.10
C SER A 69 20.72 -10.56 -11.42
N GLY A 70 21.72 -9.84 -11.91
CA GLY A 70 22.37 -10.16 -13.18
C GLY A 70 23.19 -11.47 -13.19
N ALA A 71 23.10 -12.28 -12.13
CA ALA A 71 23.96 -13.44 -11.88
C ALA A 71 23.21 -14.79 -11.79
N ALA A 72 21.88 -14.83 -11.91
CA ALA A 72 21.12 -16.08 -11.83
C ALA A 72 19.85 -16.04 -12.69
N ASP A 73 19.42 -17.22 -13.16
CA ASP A 73 18.17 -17.43 -13.92
C ASP A 73 16.89 -17.10 -13.12
N ARG A 74 17.03 -16.71 -11.84
CA ARG A 74 15.95 -16.27 -10.95
C ARG A 74 16.42 -15.08 -10.12
N GLY A 75 15.55 -14.07 -9.98
CA GLY A 75 15.80 -12.91 -9.13
C GLY A 75 15.90 -13.26 -7.64
N VAL A 76 16.38 -12.31 -6.84
CA VAL A 76 16.35 -12.41 -5.37
C VAL A 76 14.94 -12.08 -4.89
N GLN A 77 14.33 -12.98 -4.12
CA GLN A 77 13.02 -12.75 -3.52
C GLN A 77 13.17 -12.06 -2.16
N VAL A 78 12.51 -10.92 -1.99
CA VAL A 78 12.58 -10.12 -0.76
C VAL A 78 11.19 -10.06 -0.10
N GLY A 79 11.12 -10.55 1.14
CA GLY A 79 9.96 -10.35 2.00
C GLY A 79 9.91 -8.92 2.51
N VAL A 80 8.77 -8.26 2.35
CA VAL A 80 8.58 -6.87 2.79
C VAL A 80 7.72 -6.83 4.04
N LEU A 81 8.26 -6.22 5.10
CA LEU A 81 7.51 -5.82 6.29
C LEU A 81 7.33 -4.30 6.24
N ILE A 82 6.08 -3.83 6.23
CA ILE A 82 5.76 -2.41 6.19
C ILE A 82 5.21 -2.02 7.56
N CYS A 83 6.09 -1.54 8.45
CA CYS A 83 5.74 -1.17 9.82
C CYS A 83 5.12 -2.35 10.60
N TYR A 84 4.32 -2.07 11.64
CA TYR A 84 3.69 -3.04 12.54
C TYR A 84 2.85 -4.13 11.85
#